data_AF-A0A537G695-F1
#
_entry.id   AF-A0A537G695-F1
#
_cell.length_a   1.000
_cell.length_b   1.000
_cell.length_c   1.000
_cell.angle_alpha   90.00
_cell.angle_beta   90.00
_cell.angle_gamma   90.00
#
_symmetry.space_group_name_H-M   'P 1'
#
loop_
_entity.id
_entity.type
_entity.pdbx_description
1 polymer ?
#
loop_
_entity_poly.entity_id
_entity_poly.type
_entity_poly.pdbx_seq_one_letter_code
_entity_poly.pdbx_strand_id
1 'polypeptide(L)'
;FGMVFWTNMIGYAVNQFIPVRFGGEVTRAYIIDAKKHVGFFPSLSTVAVERILDLLSIAGLALLGAFTYSVVLSQFSVMLILVITAVASTAMFAVVLVGSRNLPLVMRGFRWLVYHAPLRESWRKKTLRVIESSLLGATAIGRDYKLLTVSILLSLAIWFVSFLGFYFMLTGVGFDATAMAILLGIMLFQLTFILPSTPGNVGTFEALFLFSFTAIGLTTLPASPSLLAIIFVTHAFNLILVALLGTAGIGLLGLKMDDVFKIPGMKREETTASHPPAVPSSSPTQAQAHTSSP
;
A
#
# COMPACT_ATOMS: atom_id res chain seq x y z
N PHE A 1 1.72 -9.50 -17.09
CA PHE A 1 2.71 -9.70 -16.02
C PHE A 1 3.73 -8.56 -15.95
N GLY A 2 4.49 -8.28 -17.02
CA GLY A 2 5.58 -7.30 -17.00
C GLY A 2 5.24 -5.90 -16.48
N MET A 3 4.10 -5.31 -16.88
CA MET A 3 3.72 -3.96 -16.41
C MET A 3 3.60 -3.89 -14.88
N VAL A 4 2.85 -4.80 -14.25
CA VAL A 4 2.59 -4.76 -12.80
C VAL A 4 3.89 -4.95 -12.01
N PHE A 5 4.77 -5.83 -12.50
CA PHE A 5 6.11 -6.02 -11.93
C PHE A 5 6.91 -4.73 -11.95
N TRP A 6 7.06 -4.08 -13.11
CA TRP A 6 7.82 -2.84 -13.23
C TRP A 6 7.20 -1.70 -12.42
N THR A 7 5.88 -1.57 -12.42
CA THR A 7 5.19 -0.61 -11.57
C THR A 7 5.49 -0.84 -10.08
N ASN A 8 5.54 -2.10 -9.63
CA ASN A 8 5.90 -2.42 -8.26
C ASN A 8 7.36 -2.06 -7.93
N MET A 9 8.30 -2.37 -8.83
CA MET A 9 9.71 -1.99 -8.67
C MET A 9 9.92 -0.48 -8.60
N ILE A 10 9.19 0.29 -9.43
CA ILE A 10 9.18 1.75 -9.35
C ILE A 10 8.66 2.20 -7.99
N GLY A 11 7.53 1.65 -7.54
CA GLY A 11 6.96 1.96 -6.22
C GLY A 11 7.94 1.69 -5.07
N TYR A 12 8.64 0.55 -5.10
CA TYR A 12 9.68 0.27 -4.11
C TYR A 12 10.84 1.26 -4.18
N ALA A 13 11.32 1.61 -5.37
CA ALA A 13 12.37 2.62 -5.52
C ALA A 13 11.93 3.99 -4.96
N VAL A 14 10.69 4.42 -5.22
CA VAL A 14 10.13 5.64 -4.64
C VAL A 14 10.12 5.58 -3.11
N ASN A 15 9.70 4.45 -2.51
CA ASN A 15 9.69 4.28 -1.05
C ASN A 15 11.09 4.25 -0.43
N GLN A 16 12.14 3.96 -1.20
CA GLN A 16 13.51 4.06 -0.71
C GLN A 16 14.00 5.52 -0.68
N PHE A 17 13.64 6.36 -1.66
CA PHE A 17 14.21 7.72 -1.78
C PHE A 17 13.32 8.83 -1.22
N ILE A 18 12.01 8.64 -1.18
CA ILE A 18 11.08 9.61 -0.60
C ILE A 18 10.81 9.21 0.85
N PRO A 19 11.12 10.06 1.86
CA PRO A 19 10.89 9.77 3.27
C PRO A 19 9.39 9.81 3.68
N VAL A 20 8.48 9.74 2.70
CA VAL A 20 7.04 9.68 2.88
C VAL A 20 6.59 8.25 2.59
N ARG A 21 6.15 7.54 3.64
CA ARG A 21 5.82 6.10 3.62
C ARG A 21 4.71 5.68 2.62
N PHE A 22 3.97 6.62 2.05
CA PHE A 22 2.90 6.35 1.08
C PHE A 22 3.25 6.77 -0.36
N GLY A 23 4.47 7.28 -0.60
CA GLY A 23 4.87 7.79 -1.91
C GLY A 23 4.82 6.73 -2.99
N GLY A 24 5.40 5.55 -2.73
CA GLY A 24 5.45 4.44 -3.67
C GLY A 24 4.08 3.85 -3.96
N GLU A 25 3.21 3.73 -2.97
CA GLU A 25 1.83 3.26 -3.11
C GLU A 25 1.01 4.20 -4.02
N VAL A 26 1.16 5.51 -3.81
CA VAL A 26 0.53 6.54 -4.65
C VAL A 26 1.08 6.50 -6.07
N THR A 27 2.40 6.39 -6.23
CA THR A 27 3.05 6.25 -7.53
C THR A 27 2.55 5.00 -8.28
N ARG A 28 2.42 3.86 -7.60
CA ARG A 28 1.87 2.63 -8.18
C ARG A 28 0.45 2.83 -8.68
N ALA A 29 -0.41 3.42 -7.84
CA ALA A 29 -1.81 3.69 -8.20
C ALA A 29 -1.92 4.65 -9.38
N TYR A 30 -1.07 5.68 -9.42
CA TYR A 30 -1.00 6.63 -10.52
C TYR A 30 -0.55 5.98 -11.83
N ILE A 31 0.51 5.17 -11.82
CA ILE A 31 1.00 4.47 -13.02
C ILE A 31 -0.06 3.48 -13.54
N ILE A 32 -0.72 2.74 -12.65
CA ILE A 32 -1.80 1.82 -13.04
C ILE A 32 -2.95 2.59 -13.69
N ASP A 33 -3.41 3.69 -13.08
CA ASP A 33 -4.48 4.51 -13.66
C ASP A 33 -4.07 5.10 -15.02
N ALA A 34 -2.87 5.65 -15.13
CA ALA A 34 -2.36 6.23 -16.37
C ALA A 34 -2.27 5.20 -17.51
N LYS A 35 -1.94 3.94 -17.21
CA LYS A 35 -1.76 2.89 -18.22
C LYS A 35 -2.99 2.02 -18.48
N LYS A 36 -3.92 1.91 -17.51
CA LYS A 36 -5.10 1.03 -17.58
C LYS A 36 -6.43 1.76 -17.52
N HIS A 37 -6.45 3.05 -17.20
CA HIS A 37 -7.64 3.89 -17.12
C HIS A 37 -8.73 3.34 -16.18
N VAL A 38 -8.30 2.67 -15.10
CA VAL A 38 -9.19 2.05 -14.10
C VAL A 38 -9.54 2.99 -12.94
N GLY A 39 -8.95 4.19 -12.89
CA GLY A 39 -9.12 5.18 -11.84
C GLY A 39 -8.05 5.09 -10.75
N PHE A 40 -7.60 6.25 -10.27
CA PHE A 40 -6.62 6.37 -9.21
C PHE A 40 -7.06 5.72 -7.88
N PHE A 41 -8.24 6.07 -7.37
CA PHE A 41 -8.73 5.56 -6.08
C PHE A 41 -9.05 4.05 -6.08
N PRO A 42 -9.66 3.47 -7.14
CA PRO A 42 -9.75 2.02 -7.28
C PRO A 42 -8.38 1.34 -7.26
N SER A 43 -7.41 1.87 -8.01
CA SER A 43 -6.03 1.34 -8.05
C SER A 43 -5.36 1.42 -6.68
N LEU A 44 -5.46 2.56 -6.00
CA LEU A 44 -4.91 2.77 -4.66
C LEU A 44 -5.53 1.82 -3.65
N SER A 45 -6.83 1.54 -3.76
CA SER A 45 -7.49 0.56 -2.91
C SER A 45 -6.96 -0.85 -3.11
N THR A 46 -6.63 -1.27 -4.34
CA THR A 46 -6.03 -2.59 -4.57
C THR A 46 -4.64 -2.71 -3.93
N VAL A 47 -3.83 -1.65 -4.04
CA VAL A 47 -2.53 -1.55 -3.35
C VAL A 47 -2.70 -1.60 -1.83
N ALA A 48 -3.72 -0.93 -1.28
CA ALA A 48 -4.01 -0.99 0.14
C ALA A 48 -4.41 -2.41 0.61
N VAL A 49 -5.19 -3.15 -0.20
CA VAL A 49 -5.53 -4.54 0.09
C VAL A 49 -4.29 -5.43 0.11
N GLU A 50 -3.38 -5.27 -0.86
CA GLU A 50 -2.08 -5.97 -0.84
C GLU A 50 -1.32 -5.70 0.47
N ARG A 51 -1.25 -4.44 0.92
CA ARG A 51 -0.58 -4.08 2.18
C ARG A 51 -1.20 -4.71 3.42
N ILE A 52 -2.53 -4.82 3.47
CA ILE A 52 -3.21 -5.52 4.56
C ILE A 52 -2.82 -7.00 4.56
N LEU A 53 -2.79 -7.64 3.39
CA LEU A 53 -2.40 -9.04 3.26
C LEU A 53 -0.95 -9.28 3.65
N ASP A 54 -0.05 -8.35 3.28
CA ASP A 54 1.35 -8.35 3.71
C ASP A 54 1.45 -8.28 5.24
N LEU A 55 0.78 -7.30 5.86
CA LEU A 55 0.81 -7.11 7.32
C LEU A 55 0.21 -8.30 8.08
N LEU A 56 -0.87 -8.89 7.57
CA LEU A 56 -1.45 -10.12 8.13
C LEU A 56 -0.47 -11.30 8.05
N SER A 57 0.22 -11.44 6.91
CA SER A 57 1.19 -12.51 6.70
C SER A 57 2.39 -12.36 7.62
N ILE A 58 2.94 -11.14 7.72
CA ILE A 58 4.03 -10.79 8.63
C ILE A 58 3.62 -11.05 10.09
N ALA A 59 2.46 -10.54 10.51
CA ALA A 59 1.97 -10.71 11.87
C ALA A 59 1.71 -12.18 12.22
N GLY A 60 1.13 -12.95 11.29
CA GLY A 60 0.90 -14.38 11.47
C GLY A 60 2.20 -15.18 11.62
N LEU A 61 3.19 -14.91 10.77
CA LEU A 61 4.52 -15.53 10.86
C LEU A 61 5.27 -15.09 12.12
N ALA A 62 5.13 -13.82 12.53
CA ALA A 62 5.70 -13.33 13.80
C ALA A 62 5.08 -14.05 15.00
N LEU A 63 3.75 -14.21 15.03
CA LEU A 63 3.05 -14.95 16.08
C LEU A 63 3.48 -16.42 16.12
N LEU A 64 3.69 -17.05 14.96
CA LEU A 64 4.24 -18.42 14.88
C LEU A 64 5.65 -18.51 15.50
N GLY A 65 6.53 -17.56 15.18
CA GLY A 65 7.86 -17.48 15.78
C GLY A 65 7.82 -17.19 17.29
N ALA A 66 6.94 -16.29 17.74
CA ALA A 66 6.78 -15.93 19.16
C ALA A 66 6.20 -17.07 20.00
N PHE A 67 5.22 -17.82 19.47
CA PHE A 67 4.61 -18.93 20.19
C PHE A 67 5.60 -20.07 20.50
N THR A 68 6.57 -20.26 19.62
CA THR A 68 7.56 -21.34 19.73
C THR A 68 8.85 -20.90 20.43
N TYR A 69 9.13 -19.60 20.47
CA TYR A 69 10.30 -19.04 21.15
C TYR A 69 9.94 -18.57 22.56
N SER A 70 10.07 -19.49 23.52
CA SER A 70 9.64 -19.37 24.92
C SER A 70 10.14 -18.13 25.67
N VAL A 71 11.30 -17.58 25.29
CA VAL A 71 11.90 -16.38 25.91
C VAL A 71 11.11 -15.11 25.59
N VAL A 72 10.31 -15.08 24.52
CA VAL A 72 9.49 -13.91 24.16
C VAL A 72 8.15 -13.87 24.87
N LEU A 73 7.67 -15.01 25.40
CA LEU A 73 6.44 -15.03 26.19
C LEU A 73 6.53 -14.20 27.49
N SER A 74 7.75 -13.87 27.95
CA SER A 74 7.98 -12.95 29.08
C SER A 74 8.12 -11.48 28.67
N GLN A 75 8.30 -11.18 27.37
CA GLN A 75 8.47 -9.83 26.82
C GLN A 75 7.09 -9.21 26.49
N PHE A 76 6.41 -8.68 27.51
CA PHE A 76 5.05 -8.13 27.39
C PHE A 76 4.90 -7.12 26.23
N SER A 77 5.87 -6.22 26.05
CA SER A 77 5.83 -5.19 24.99
C SER A 77 5.83 -5.77 23.58
N VAL A 78 6.63 -6.80 23.31
CA VAL A 78 6.68 -7.47 22.00
C VAL A 78 5.35 -8.15 21.71
N MET A 79 4.82 -8.89 22.69
CA MET A 79 3.55 -9.60 22.56
C MET A 79 2.39 -8.63 22.32
N LEU A 80 2.38 -7.50 23.04
CA LEU A 80 1.37 -6.46 22.87
C LEU A 80 1.40 -5.86 21.45
N ILE A 81 2.58 -5.53 20.93
CA ILE A 81 2.74 -5.01 19.56
C ILE A 81 2.21 -6.00 18.53
N LEU A 82 2.55 -7.29 18.67
CA LEU A 82 2.09 -8.33 17.76
C LEU A 82 0.58 -8.50 17.80
N VAL A 83 -0.02 -8.53 19.00
CA VAL A 83 -1.48 -8.65 19.17
C VAL A 83 -2.18 -7.43 18.59
N ILE A 84 -1.73 -6.21 18.89
CA ILE A 84 -2.32 -4.98 18.33
C ILE A 84 -2.24 -5.01 16.80
N THR A 85 -1.08 -5.37 16.24
CA THR A 85 -0.87 -5.42 14.78
C THR A 85 -1.78 -6.46 14.14
N ALA A 86 -1.87 -7.66 14.73
CA ALA A 86 -2.73 -8.74 14.25
C ALA A 86 -4.22 -8.35 14.31
N VAL A 87 -4.67 -7.78 15.43
CA VAL A 87 -6.06 -7.33 15.62
C VAL A 87 -6.40 -6.21 14.65
N ALA A 88 -5.54 -5.19 14.53
CA ALA A 88 -5.77 -4.06 13.63
C ALA A 88 -5.82 -4.50 12.16
N SER A 89 -4.87 -5.33 11.73
CA SER A 89 -4.81 -5.85 10.35
C SER A 89 -6.00 -6.76 10.05
N THR A 90 -6.41 -7.60 11.00
CA THR A 90 -7.60 -8.46 10.87
C THR A 90 -8.88 -7.64 10.80
N ALA A 91 -9.02 -6.61 11.64
CA ALA A 91 -10.16 -5.70 11.59
C ALA A 91 -10.23 -4.96 10.25
N MET A 92 -9.10 -4.44 9.77
CA MET A 92 -9.01 -3.77 8.47
C MET A 92 -9.35 -4.72 7.31
N PHE A 93 -8.85 -5.96 7.37
CA PHE A 93 -9.19 -7.00 6.41
C PHE A 93 -10.67 -7.38 6.44
N ALA A 94 -11.26 -7.50 7.64
CA ALA A 94 -12.69 -7.77 7.79
C ALA A 94 -13.55 -6.64 7.20
N VAL A 95 -13.16 -5.37 7.40
CA VAL A 95 -13.82 -4.21 6.77
C VAL A 95 -13.75 -4.30 5.24
N VAL A 96 -12.58 -4.63 4.68
CA VAL A 96 -12.41 -4.86 3.23
C VAL A 96 -13.29 -6.01 2.75
N LEU A 97 -13.33 -7.12 3.48
CA LEU A 97 -14.09 -8.31 3.12
C LEU A 97 -15.61 -8.03 3.15
N VAL A 98 -16.10 -7.41 4.22
CA VAL A 98 -17.50 -7.01 4.35
C VAL A 98 -17.87 -5.96 3.29
N GLY A 99 -17.00 -4.97 3.05
CA GLY A 99 -17.17 -3.96 2.01
C GLY A 99 -17.20 -4.55 0.61
N SER A 100 -16.38 -5.57 0.35
CA SER A 100 -16.33 -6.26 -0.94
C SER A 100 -17.61 -7.06 -1.22
N ARG A 101 -18.22 -7.67 -0.19
CA ARG A 101 -19.42 -8.49 -0.34
C ARG A 101 -20.71 -7.66 -0.27
N ASN A 102 -20.76 -6.70 0.64
CA ASN A 102 -21.95 -5.92 0.96
C ASN A 102 -21.74 -4.42 0.72
N LEU A 103 -21.35 -4.07 -0.51
CA LEU A 103 -21.11 -2.70 -0.94
C LEU A 103 -22.25 -1.72 -0.55
N PRO A 104 -23.55 -2.05 -0.74
CA PRO A 104 -24.64 -1.15 -0.34
C PRO A 104 -24.71 -0.89 1.17
N LEU A 105 -24.39 -1.90 2.00
CA LEU A 105 -24.46 -1.81 3.45
C LEU A 105 -23.33 -0.94 4.01
N VAL A 106 -22.11 -1.16 3.51
CA VAL A 106 -20.94 -0.33 3.88
C VAL A 106 -21.12 1.10 3.39
N MET A 107 -21.67 1.30 2.19
CA MET A 107 -21.99 2.63 1.70
C MET A 107 -23.07 3.35 2.51
N ARG A 108 -24.03 2.64 3.10
CA ARG A 108 -25.00 3.25 4.04
C ARG A 108 -24.31 3.77 5.29
N GLY A 109 -23.39 3.00 5.87
CA GLY A 109 -22.59 3.43 7.02
C GLY A 109 -21.75 4.68 6.73
N PHE A 110 -21.03 4.69 5.61
CA PHE A 110 -20.27 5.88 5.20
C PHE A 110 -21.16 7.08 4.88
N ARG A 111 -22.30 6.88 4.21
CA ARG A 111 -23.27 7.96 3.97
C ARG A 111 -23.76 8.57 5.28
N TRP A 112 -24.08 7.74 6.26
CA TRP A 112 -24.47 8.21 7.59
C TRP A 112 -23.35 9.00 8.27
N LEU A 113 -22.11 8.49 8.24
CA LEU A 113 -20.96 9.16 8.87
C LEU A 113 -20.64 10.51 8.21
N VAL A 114 -20.59 10.55 6.87
CA VAL A 114 -20.31 11.78 6.12
C VAL A 114 -21.46 12.78 6.25
N TYR A 115 -22.70 12.31 6.42
CA TYR A 115 -23.85 13.19 6.64
C TYR A 115 -23.77 13.96 7.96
N HIS A 116 -23.29 13.31 9.03
CA HIS A 116 -23.11 13.91 10.36
C HIS A 116 -21.79 14.66 10.52
N ALA A 117 -20.87 14.53 9.56
CA ALA A 117 -19.63 15.29 9.57
C ALA A 117 -19.90 16.78 9.20
N PRO A 118 -19.21 17.74 9.85
CA PRO A 118 -19.33 19.17 9.55
C PRO A 118 -18.59 19.55 8.25
N LEU A 119 -19.03 18.95 7.14
CA LEU A 119 -18.45 19.12 5.81
C LEU A 119 -19.39 19.92 4.91
N ARG A 120 -18.82 20.84 4.13
CA ARG A 120 -19.55 21.55 3.07
C ARG A 120 -20.05 20.57 2.01
N GLU A 121 -21.22 20.83 1.43
CA GLU A 121 -21.93 19.91 0.52
C GLU A 121 -21.10 19.44 -0.68
N SER A 122 -20.24 20.31 -1.23
CA SER A 122 -19.31 19.95 -2.31
C SER A 122 -18.26 18.92 -1.87
N TRP A 123 -17.75 19.04 -0.64
CA TRP A 123 -16.79 18.10 -0.05
C TRP A 123 -17.46 16.78 0.29
N ARG A 124 -18.68 16.81 0.81
CA ARG A 124 -19.51 15.62 1.06
C ARG A 124 -19.66 14.76 -0.20
N LYS A 125 -20.07 15.37 -1.32
CA LYS A 125 -20.20 14.67 -2.62
C LYS A 125 -18.85 14.16 -3.15
N LYS A 126 -17.76 14.91 -2.95
CA LYS A 126 -16.41 14.47 -3.35
C LYS A 126 -15.95 13.27 -2.52
N THR A 127 -16.09 13.32 -1.20
CA THR A 127 -15.71 12.26 -0.27
C THR A 127 -16.51 10.98 -0.54
N LEU A 128 -17.82 11.06 -0.77
CA LEU A 128 -18.63 9.89 -1.09
C LEU A 128 -18.19 9.22 -2.41
N ARG A 129 -17.88 10.00 -3.45
CA ARG A 129 -17.35 9.46 -4.72
C ARG A 129 -16.00 8.76 -4.52
N VAL A 130 -15.12 9.35 -3.71
CA VAL A 130 -13.84 8.72 -3.36
C VAL A 130 -14.07 7.39 -2.66
N ILE A 131 -14.90 7.37 -1.62
CA ILE A 131 -15.23 6.14 -0.86
C ILE A 131 -15.81 5.07 -1.78
N GLU A 132 -16.78 5.41 -2.61
CA GLU A 132 -17.41 4.48 -3.56
C GLU A 132 -16.37 3.90 -4.54
N SER A 133 -15.53 4.74 -5.13
CA SER A 133 -14.47 4.31 -6.04
C SER A 133 -13.41 3.42 -5.36
N SER A 134 -13.03 3.72 -4.12
CA SER A 134 -12.12 2.87 -3.35
C SER A 134 -12.75 1.51 -3.04
N LEU A 135 -14.02 1.48 -2.60
CA LEU A 135 -14.71 0.23 -2.33
C LEU A 135 -14.84 -0.65 -3.58
N LEU A 136 -15.04 -0.06 -4.76
CA LEU A 136 -15.01 -0.80 -6.03
C LEU A 136 -13.66 -1.51 -6.24
N GLY A 137 -12.55 -0.83 -6.01
CA GLY A 137 -11.21 -1.44 -6.07
C GLY A 137 -11.06 -2.61 -5.08
N ALA A 138 -11.50 -2.43 -3.83
CA ALA A 138 -11.50 -3.50 -2.83
C ALA A 138 -12.40 -4.70 -3.21
N THR A 139 -13.51 -4.45 -3.90
CA THR A 139 -14.43 -5.52 -4.34
C THR A 139 -13.81 -6.47 -5.36
N ALA A 140 -12.87 -5.98 -6.19
CA ALA A 140 -12.22 -6.77 -7.22
C ALA A 140 -11.44 -7.97 -6.66
N ILE A 141 -10.85 -7.82 -5.46
CA ILE A 141 -10.10 -8.89 -4.78
C ILE A 141 -11.01 -9.67 -3.82
N GLY A 142 -11.87 -8.98 -3.06
CA GLY A 142 -12.63 -9.62 -1.97
C GLY A 142 -13.83 -10.48 -2.39
N ARG A 143 -14.35 -10.31 -3.63
CA ARG A 143 -15.48 -11.11 -4.13
C ARG A 143 -15.09 -12.47 -4.70
N ASP A 144 -13.92 -12.57 -5.32
CA ASP A 144 -13.44 -13.82 -5.88
C ASP A 144 -12.64 -14.58 -4.81
N TYR A 145 -13.27 -15.63 -4.26
CA TYR A 145 -12.65 -16.48 -3.24
C TYR A 145 -11.34 -17.10 -3.70
N LYS A 146 -11.23 -17.49 -4.97
CA LYS A 146 -10.01 -18.10 -5.52
C LYS A 146 -8.89 -17.07 -5.59
N LEU A 147 -9.16 -15.87 -6.12
CA LEU A 147 -8.18 -14.79 -6.16
C LEU A 147 -7.75 -14.36 -4.75
N LEU A 148 -8.70 -14.26 -3.82
CA LEU A 148 -8.41 -13.91 -2.43
C LEU A 148 -7.51 -14.96 -1.76
N THR A 149 -7.85 -16.24 -1.89
CA THR A 149 -7.04 -17.34 -1.34
C THR A 149 -5.64 -17.37 -1.96
N VAL A 150 -5.53 -17.24 -3.29
CA VAL A 150 -4.23 -17.18 -3.95
C VAL A 150 -3.42 -15.97 -3.47
N SER A 151 -4.04 -14.81 -3.27
CA SER A 151 -3.35 -13.60 -2.79
C SER A 151 -2.82 -13.78 -1.35
N ILE A 152 -3.59 -14.41 -0.47
CA ILE A 152 -3.16 -14.73 0.90
C ILE A 152 -1.99 -15.71 0.88
N LEU A 153 -2.10 -16.80 0.12
CA LEU A 153 -1.04 -17.81 0.02
C LEU A 153 0.24 -17.24 -0.59
N LEU A 154 0.11 -16.39 -1.60
CA LEU A 154 1.26 -15.75 -2.24
C LEU A 154 1.93 -14.75 -1.30
N SER A 155 1.16 -13.99 -0.52
CA SER A 155 1.70 -13.08 0.50
C SER A 155 2.48 -13.86 1.56
N LEU A 156 1.88 -14.92 2.12
CA LEU A 156 2.58 -15.81 3.07
C LEU A 156 3.86 -16.40 2.46
N ALA A 157 3.81 -16.85 1.21
CA ALA A 157 4.99 -17.39 0.52
C ALA A 157 6.08 -16.32 0.32
N ILE A 158 5.72 -15.09 -0.05
CA ILE A 158 6.68 -13.98 -0.20
C ILE A 158 7.41 -13.70 1.12
N TRP A 159 6.67 -13.59 2.24
CA TRP A 159 7.28 -13.32 3.54
C TRP A 159 8.06 -14.52 4.08
N PHE A 160 7.62 -15.74 3.79
CA PHE A 160 8.38 -16.95 4.13
C PHE A 160 9.69 -17.05 3.32
N VAL A 161 9.68 -16.75 2.02
CA VAL A 161 10.89 -16.69 1.19
C VAL A 161 11.82 -15.57 1.66
N SER A 162 11.27 -14.41 2.07
CA SER A 162 12.04 -13.34 2.70
C SER A 162 12.73 -13.84 3.97
N PHE A 163 12.01 -14.55 4.83
CA PHE A 163 12.60 -15.20 6.01
C PHE A 163 13.73 -16.16 5.63
N LEU A 164 13.52 -17.05 4.66
CA LEU A 164 14.56 -18.00 4.24
C LEU A 164 15.83 -17.30 3.76
N GLY A 165 15.69 -16.21 3.00
CA GLY A 165 16.83 -15.40 2.55
C GLY A 165 17.66 -14.88 3.73
N PHE A 166 17.01 -14.25 4.71
CA PHE A 166 17.67 -13.78 5.93
C PHE A 166 18.19 -14.92 6.81
N TYR A 167 17.47 -16.04 6.89
CA TYR A 167 17.86 -17.20 7.67
C TYR A 167 19.19 -17.78 7.16
N PHE A 168 19.31 -18.05 5.85
CA PHE A 168 20.54 -18.56 5.27
C PHE A 168 21.69 -17.55 5.34
N MET A 169 21.39 -16.27 5.19
CA MET A 169 22.35 -15.18 5.35
C MET A 169 22.94 -15.14 6.78
N LEU A 170 22.08 -15.18 7.81
CA LEU A 170 22.51 -15.10 9.21
C LEU A 170 23.23 -16.38 9.65
N THR A 171 22.69 -17.55 9.31
CA THR A 171 23.33 -18.84 9.63
C THR A 171 24.65 -19.01 8.88
N GLY A 172 24.75 -18.50 7.65
CA GLY A 172 25.97 -18.51 6.84
C GLY A 172 27.15 -17.74 7.45
N VAL A 173 26.88 -16.74 8.30
CA VAL A 173 27.90 -16.01 9.06
C VAL A 173 28.05 -16.48 10.52
N GLY A 174 27.45 -17.62 10.86
CA GLY A 174 27.54 -18.23 12.18
C GLY A 174 26.65 -17.61 13.24
N PHE A 175 25.51 -17.01 12.87
CA PHE A 175 24.55 -16.52 13.86
C PHE A 175 23.90 -17.69 14.63
N ASP A 176 24.20 -17.81 15.92
CA ASP A 176 23.65 -18.84 16.78
C ASP A 176 22.29 -18.42 17.36
N ALA A 177 21.23 -18.75 16.64
CA ALA A 177 19.85 -18.57 17.09
C ALA A 177 18.95 -19.64 16.47
N THR A 178 17.88 -20.00 17.18
CA THR A 178 16.89 -20.94 16.64
C THR A 178 16.20 -20.34 15.41
N ALA A 179 15.76 -21.19 14.48
CA ALA A 179 15.05 -20.74 13.27
C ALA A 179 13.80 -19.92 13.61
N MET A 180 13.12 -20.23 14.72
CA MET A 180 11.93 -19.51 15.18
C MET A 180 12.27 -18.13 15.77
N ALA A 181 13.40 -18.00 16.46
CA ALA A 181 13.88 -16.71 16.93
C ALA A 181 14.27 -15.80 15.74
N ILE A 182 14.92 -16.36 14.71
CA ILE A 182 15.22 -15.63 13.47
C ILE A 182 13.93 -15.25 12.74
N LEU A 183 12.97 -16.16 12.61
CA LEU A 183 11.66 -15.87 11.99
C LEU A 183 10.99 -14.68 12.68
N LEU A 184 10.91 -14.72 14.01
CA LEU A 184 10.33 -13.63 14.79
C LEU A 184 11.11 -12.32 14.62
N GLY A 185 12.44 -12.34 14.75
CA GLY A 185 13.30 -11.17 14.61
C GLY A 185 13.15 -10.50 13.24
N ILE A 186 13.11 -11.31 12.17
CA ILE A 186 12.90 -10.81 10.80
C ILE A 186 11.48 -10.26 10.64
N MET A 187 10.42 -10.94 11.11
CA MET A 187 9.07 -10.40 10.96
C MET A 187 8.86 -9.11 11.77
N LEU A 188 9.44 -9.00 12.97
CA LEU A 188 9.47 -7.75 13.73
C LEU A 188 10.21 -6.65 12.96
N PHE A 189 11.34 -6.99 12.34
CA PHE A 189 12.08 -6.06 11.47
C PHE A 189 11.21 -5.59 10.30
N GLN A 190 10.48 -6.48 9.63
CA GLN A 190 9.59 -6.10 8.53
C GLN A 190 8.45 -5.18 8.99
N LEU A 191 7.93 -5.33 10.21
CA LEU A 191 6.93 -4.40 10.76
C LEU A 191 7.49 -2.99 10.99
N THR A 192 8.80 -2.84 11.18
CA THR A 192 9.41 -1.51 11.35
C THR A 192 9.31 -0.64 10.10
N PHE A 193 9.05 -1.23 8.92
CA PHE A 193 8.79 -0.51 7.68
C PHE A 193 7.45 0.26 7.66
N ILE A 194 6.73 0.29 8.78
CA ILE A 194 5.62 1.24 9.00
C ILE A 194 6.16 2.59 9.50
N LEU A 195 7.27 2.60 10.24
CA LEU A 195 7.83 3.79 10.89
C LEU A 195 8.52 4.70 9.88
N PRO A 196 8.43 6.04 9.94
CA PRO A 196 9.20 6.92 9.05
C PRO A 196 10.70 6.58 9.05
N SER A 197 11.37 6.74 7.89
CA SER A 197 12.78 6.40 7.74
C SER A 197 13.58 7.47 7.01
N THR A 198 14.90 7.38 7.11
CA THR A 198 15.83 8.25 6.38
C THR A 198 15.84 7.92 4.89
N PRO A 199 16.21 8.86 4.00
CA PRO A 199 16.41 8.56 2.59
C PRO A 199 17.39 7.39 2.40
N GLY A 200 17.02 6.43 1.55
CA GLY A 200 17.73 5.19 1.32
C GLY A 200 17.74 4.23 2.52
N ASN A 201 16.93 4.49 3.56
CA ASN A 201 16.92 3.77 4.83
C ASN A 201 18.29 3.68 5.55
N VAL A 202 19.25 4.53 5.18
CA VAL A 202 20.63 4.49 5.72
C VAL A 202 20.61 4.76 7.22
N GLY A 203 21.18 3.82 8.00
CA GLY A 203 21.19 3.86 9.45
C GLY A 203 19.88 3.36 10.07
N THR A 204 18.72 3.70 9.50
CA THR A 204 17.43 3.19 10.01
C THR A 204 17.27 1.69 9.76
N PHE A 205 17.74 1.17 8.62
CA PHE A 205 17.69 -0.26 8.32
C PHE A 205 18.50 -1.05 9.35
N GLU A 206 19.75 -0.66 9.57
CA GLU A 206 20.65 -1.34 10.49
C GLU A 206 20.18 -1.22 11.93
N ALA A 207 19.78 -0.01 12.35
CA ALA A 207 19.30 0.23 13.71
C ALA A 207 18.02 -0.56 14.01
N LEU A 208 17.04 -0.57 13.09
CA LEU A 208 15.79 -1.29 13.28
C LEU A 208 15.98 -2.80 13.19
N PHE A 209 16.91 -3.28 12.36
CA PHE A 209 17.28 -4.70 12.32
C PHE A 209 17.85 -5.14 13.67
N LEU A 210 18.85 -4.41 14.20
CA LEU A 210 19.42 -4.71 15.52
C LEU A 210 18.37 -4.59 16.63
N PHE A 211 17.52 -3.56 16.56
CA PHE A 211 16.43 -3.37 17.52
C PHE A 211 15.47 -4.56 17.55
N SER A 212 15.04 -5.08 16.40
CA SER A 212 14.08 -6.19 16.34
C SER A 212 14.59 -7.48 16.97
N PHE A 213 15.89 -7.76 16.85
CA PHE A 213 16.48 -8.95 17.47
C PHE A 213 16.86 -8.72 18.95
N THR A 214 17.36 -7.53 19.30
CA THR A 214 17.65 -7.20 20.71
C THR A 214 16.36 -7.16 21.55
N ALA A 215 15.24 -6.71 20.97
CA ALA A 215 13.91 -6.72 21.59
C ALA A 215 13.41 -8.12 21.95
N ILE A 216 13.91 -9.17 21.30
CA ILE A 216 13.59 -10.57 21.62
C ILE A 216 14.70 -11.27 22.42
N GLY A 217 15.61 -10.49 23.00
CA GLY A 217 16.67 -10.97 23.88
C GLY A 217 17.98 -11.38 23.21
N LEU A 218 18.11 -11.20 21.88
CA LEU A 218 19.34 -11.54 21.14
C LEU A 218 20.33 -10.35 21.15
N THR A 219 20.85 -10.04 22.33
CA THR A 219 21.68 -8.85 22.58
C THR A 219 23.13 -8.97 22.13
N THR A 220 23.57 -10.15 21.70
CA THR A 220 24.95 -10.40 21.23
C THR A 220 25.20 -9.88 19.81
N LEU A 221 24.15 -9.54 19.06
CA LEU A 221 24.24 -9.07 17.67
C LEU A 221 25.17 -7.87 17.44
N PRO A 222 25.09 -6.77 18.22
CA PRO A 222 25.94 -5.59 18.01
C PRO A 222 27.43 -5.85 18.24
N ALA A 223 27.79 -6.96 18.91
CA ALA A 223 29.18 -7.29 19.23
C ALA A 223 29.88 -8.12 18.16
N SER A 224 29.16 -8.59 17.12
CA SER A 224 29.73 -9.46 16.09
C SER A 224 30.01 -8.69 14.78
N PRO A 225 31.29 -8.51 14.38
CA PRO A 225 31.64 -7.82 13.14
C PRO A 225 31.08 -8.48 11.88
N SER A 226 31.01 -9.81 11.84
CA SER A 226 30.46 -10.55 10.69
C SER A 226 28.96 -10.32 10.53
N LEU A 227 28.22 -10.23 11.64
CA LEU A 227 26.78 -9.95 11.63
C LEU A 227 26.49 -8.52 11.17
N LEU A 228 27.24 -7.54 11.66
CA LEU A 228 27.10 -6.16 11.17
C LEU A 228 27.43 -6.06 9.68
N ALA A 229 28.53 -6.68 9.24
CA ALA A 229 28.94 -6.68 7.84
C ALA A 229 27.85 -7.26 6.93
N ILE A 230 27.24 -8.40 7.29
CA ILE A 230 26.22 -9.01 6.44
C ILE A 230 24.92 -8.19 6.42
N ILE A 231 24.55 -7.51 7.50
CA ILE A 231 23.40 -6.59 7.53
C ILE A 231 23.64 -5.43 6.56
N PHE A 232 24.82 -4.78 6.63
CA PHE A 232 25.20 -3.69 5.72
C PHE A 232 25.22 -4.14 4.25
N VAL A 233 25.84 -5.28 3.96
CA VAL A 233 25.90 -5.83 2.59
C VAL A 233 24.51 -6.12 2.06
N THR A 234 23.62 -6.68 2.89
CA THR A 234 22.25 -7.00 2.50
C THR A 234 21.43 -5.74 2.24
N HIS A 235 21.59 -4.72 3.08
CA HIS A 235 20.94 -3.44 2.87
C HIS A 235 21.42 -2.77 1.58
N ALA A 236 22.74 -2.67 1.38
CA ALA A 236 23.32 -2.09 0.18
C ALA A 236 22.88 -2.84 -1.09
N PHE A 237 22.89 -4.16 -1.05
CA PHE A 237 22.42 -5.00 -2.15
C PHE A 237 20.94 -4.74 -2.46
N ASN A 238 20.08 -4.70 -1.45
CA ASN A 238 18.65 -4.41 -1.63
C ASN A 238 18.43 -3.01 -2.22
N LEU A 239 19.09 -2.00 -1.67
CA LEU A 239 18.98 -0.61 -2.11
C LEU A 239 19.40 -0.47 -3.57
N ILE A 240 20.55 -1.04 -3.95
CA ILE A 240 21.07 -1.01 -5.33
C ILE A 240 20.12 -1.77 -6.27
N LEU A 241 19.71 -2.98 -5.90
CA LEU A 241 18.84 -3.81 -6.75
C LEU A 241 17.50 -3.11 -7.02
N VAL A 242 16.86 -2.58 -5.97
CA VAL A 242 15.58 -1.87 -6.09
C VAL A 242 15.75 -0.58 -6.90
N ALA A 243 16.82 0.18 -6.70
CA ALA A 243 17.10 1.40 -7.46
C ALA A 243 17.32 1.10 -8.95
N LEU A 244 18.08 0.05 -9.29
CA LEU A 244 18.33 -0.39 -10.66
C LEU A 244 17.05 -0.87 -11.34
N LEU A 245 16.27 -1.73 -10.68
CA LEU A 245 15.02 -2.25 -11.23
C LEU A 245 13.95 -1.17 -11.35
N GLY A 246 13.87 -0.24 -10.39
CA GLY A 246 12.98 0.91 -10.47
C GLY A 246 13.33 1.81 -11.66
N THR A 247 14.60 2.16 -11.81
CA THR A 247 15.10 2.98 -12.92
C THR A 247 14.86 2.30 -14.27
N ALA A 248 15.17 1.01 -14.37
CA ALA A 248 14.87 0.22 -15.57
C ALA A 248 13.36 0.20 -15.86
N GLY A 249 12.53 0.04 -14.84
CA GLY A 249 11.07 0.09 -14.97
C GLY A 249 10.56 1.41 -15.53
N ILE A 250 11.12 2.55 -15.10
CA ILE A 250 10.77 3.89 -15.62
C ILE A 250 11.05 3.95 -17.13
N GLY A 251 12.23 3.51 -17.56
CA GLY A 251 12.61 3.46 -18.97
C GLY A 251 11.72 2.50 -19.78
N LEU A 252 11.50 1.29 -19.28
CA LEU A 252 10.73 0.24 -19.96
C LEU A 252 9.23 0.58 -20.08
N LEU A 253 8.68 1.36 -19.15
CA LEU A 253 7.31 1.84 -19.22
C LEU A 253 7.17 3.18 -19.96
N GLY A 254 8.28 3.74 -20.45
CA GLY A 254 8.29 5.03 -21.17
C GLY A 254 7.83 6.20 -20.32
N LEU A 255 8.14 6.18 -19.02
CA LEU A 255 7.78 7.23 -18.07
C LEU A 255 8.91 8.26 -17.99
N LYS A 256 8.58 9.54 -17.76
CA LYS A 256 9.58 10.55 -17.44
C LYS A 256 9.89 10.50 -15.94
N MET A 257 11.16 10.65 -15.57
CA MET A 257 11.59 10.67 -14.16
C MET A 257 10.80 11.70 -13.34
N ASP A 258 10.61 12.91 -13.86
CA ASP A 258 9.92 13.99 -13.17
C ASP A 258 8.46 13.67 -12.83
N ASP A 259 7.80 12.83 -13.62
CA ASP A 259 6.40 12.46 -13.43
C ASP A 259 6.23 11.39 -12.33
N VAL A 260 7.29 10.65 -12.01
CA VAL A 260 7.30 9.60 -10.98
C VAL A 260 7.48 10.19 -9.58
N PHE A 261 8.27 11.26 -9.46
CA PHE A 261 8.57 11.94 -8.18
C PHE A 261 7.63 13.11 -7.87
N LYS A 262 6.83 13.58 -8.84
CA LYS A 262 5.73 14.50 -8.56
C LYS A 262 4.55 13.72 -8.01
N ILE A 263 4.28 13.87 -6.71
CA ILE A 263 2.97 13.50 -6.16
C ILE A 263 1.94 14.27 -6.99
N PRO A 264 1.03 13.60 -7.73
CA PRO A 264 0.08 14.31 -8.57
C PRO A 264 -0.80 15.19 -7.69
N GLY A 265 -0.50 16.49 -7.68
CA GLY A 265 -1.50 17.50 -7.35
C GLY A 265 -2.65 17.26 -8.31
N MET A 266 -3.84 17.03 -7.76
CA MET A 266 -5.07 16.63 -8.44
C MET A 266 -5.57 17.75 -9.41
N LYS A 267 -4.77 18.09 -10.42
CA LYS A 267 -5.14 18.93 -11.56
C LYS A 267 -5.20 18.02 -12.77
N ARG A 268 -6.37 17.41 -12.96
CA ARG A 268 -6.77 16.99 -14.30
C ARG A 268 -7.30 18.26 -14.98
N GLU A 269 -6.65 18.66 -16.07
CA GLU A 269 -7.16 19.69 -16.97
C GLU A 269 -8.59 19.32 -17.38
N GLU A 270 -9.55 20.19 -17.05
CA GLU A 270 -10.83 20.27 -17.75
C GLU A 270 -10.53 20.70 -19.19
N THR A 271 -10.14 19.74 -20.02
CA THR A 271 -9.99 19.99 -21.46
C THR A 271 -11.33 19.68 -22.11
N THR A 272 -12.11 20.74 -22.28
CA THR A 272 -13.05 20.98 -23.39
C THR A 272 -14.00 19.84 -23.78
N ALA A 273 -15.17 19.80 -23.15
CA ALA A 273 -16.39 19.39 -23.83
C ALA A 273 -17.08 20.66 -24.36
N SER A 274 -16.83 20.92 -25.64
CA SER A 274 -17.60 21.72 -26.60
C SER A 274 -18.86 22.43 -26.10
N HIS A 275 -18.92 23.74 -26.38
CA HIS A 275 -20.12 24.55 -26.52
C HIS A 275 -21.36 23.74 -26.97
N PRO A 276 -22.52 23.88 -26.31
CA PRO A 276 -23.78 23.53 -26.96
C PRO A 276 -24.01 24.50 -28.13
N PRO A 277 -24.49 24.02 -29.30
CA PRO A 277 -24.82 24.92 -30.40
C PRO A 277 -25.88 25.92 -29.94
N ALA A 278 -25.64 27.20 -30.23
CA ALA A 278 -26.55 28.28 -29.96
C ALA A 278 -27.90 28.00 -30.65
N VAL A 279 -28.95 27.86 -29.86
CA VAL A 279 -30.33 27.92 -30.34
C VAL A 279 -30.58 29.37 -30.79
N PRO A 280 -31.01 29.63 -32.04
CA PRO A 280 -31.41 30.98 -32.42
C PRO A 280 -32.70 31.34 -31.67
N SER A 281 -32.61 32.38 -30.85
CA SER A 281 -33.74 33.01 -30.19
C SER A 281 -34.62 33.73 -31.23
N SER A 282 -35.75 33.14 -31.61
CA SER A 282 -36.84 33.90 -32.22
C SER A 282 -37.73 34.45 -31.10
N SER A 283 -37.53 35.72 -30.76
CA SER A 283 -38.40 36.47 -29.85
C SER A 283 -39.79 36.67 -30.47
N PRO A 284 -40.87 36.65 -29.67
CA PRO A 284 -42.20 37.04 -30.11
C PRO A 284 -42.36 38.57 -30.01
N THR A 285 -43.12 39.22 -30.89
CA THR A 285 -43.98 40.41 -30.61
C THR A 285 -44.65 40.96 -31.88
N GLN A 286 -45.99 40.82 -31.90
CA GLN A 286 -47.07 41.74 -32.33
C GLN A 286 -47.31 42.13 -33.80
N ALA A 287 -48.53 41.73 -34.22
CA ALA A 287 -49.64 42.55 -34.73
C ALA A 287 -49.54 43.20 -36.11
N GLN A 288 -50.45 42.78 -37.00
CA GLN A 288 -51.39 43.71 -37.65
C GLN A 288 -52.61 42.97 -38.18
N ALA A 289 -53.78 43.55 -37.89
CA ALA A 289 -55.09 43.13 -38.32
C ALA A 289 -55.28 43.34 -39.83
N HIS A 290 -56.03 42.45 -40.49
CA HIS A 290 -56.92 42.87 -41.56
C HIS A 290 -58.14 41.96 -41.65
N THR A 291 -59.26 42.66 -41.74
CA THR A 291 -60.66 42.24 -41.80
C THR A 291 -61.06 41.61 -43.15
N SER A 292 -62.25 40.99 -43.11
CA SER A 292 -63.27 40.86 -44.16
C SER A 292 -63.33 39.56 -44.98
N SER A 293 -64.42 38.82 -44.71
CA SER A 293 -65.15 37.92 -45.60
C SER A 293 -65.69 38.66 -46.86
N PRO A 294 -66.25 38.00 -47.89
CA PRO A 294 -67.36 37.03 -47.82
C PRO A 294 -66.97 35.58 -48.12
#